data_AF-A0A0G0NHJ6-F1
#
_entry.id   AF-A0A0G0NHJ6-F1
#
_cell.length_a   1.000
_cell.length_b   1.000
_cell.length_c   1.000
_cell.angle_alpha   90.00
_cell.angle_beta   90.00
_cell.angle_gamma   90.00
#
_symmetry.space_group_name_H-M   'P 1'
#
loop_
_entity.id
_entity.type
_entity.pdbx_description
1 polymer ?
#
loop_
_entity_poly.entity_id
_entity_poly.type
_entity_poly.pdbx_seq_one_letter_code
_entity_poly.pdbx_strand_id
1 'polypeptide(L)'
;MEMQFFHASSKGGQNVQKVSTAVRLIHKPTGLMVAAQTERFQEQNRKIAYDLLRAKLWEKQEEEKEKTIQGYRSVIILDGNLEKVTALTSRQLQV
;
A
#
# COMPACT_ATOMS: atom_id res chain seq x y z
N MET A 1 16.39 -4.65 -0.93
CA MET A 1 15.95 -3.25 -0.74
C MET A 1 17.06 -2.33 -1.19
N GLU A 2 16.74 -1.09 -1.52
CA GLU A 2 17.73 -0.05 -1.81
C GLU A 2 17.56 1.10 -0.83
N MET A 3 18.66 1.53 -0.22
CA MET A 3 18.68 2.63 0.75
C MET A 3 19.54 3.75 0.18
N GLN A 4 19.00 4.96 0.13
CA GLN A 4 19.69 6.16 -0.33
C GLN A 4 19.71 7.18 0.80
N PHE A 5 20.82 7.89 0.94
CA PHE A 5 20.96 9.00 1.88
C PHE A 5 21.01 10.31 1.12
N PHE A 6 20.34 11.33 1.65
CA PHE A 6 20.30 12.65 1.02
C PHE A 6 20.31 13.75 2.07
N HIS A 7 20.55 14.97 1.62
CA HIS A 7 20.50 16.15 2.48
C HIS A 7 19.06 16.62 2.63
N ALA A 8 18.66 16.96 3.86
CA ALA A 8 17.33 17.50 4.10
C ALA A 8 17.19 18.84 3.37
N SER A 9 16.12 18.99 2.58
CA SER A 9 15.86 20.21 1.79
C SER A 9 15.26 21.37 2.63
N SER A 10 15.29 21.28 3.95
CA SER A 10 14.62 22.24 4.84
C SER A 10 15.49 23.46 5.15
N LYS A 11 14.86 24.59 5.50
CA LYS A 11 15.51 25.78 6.07
C LYS A 11 15.99 25.54 7.53
N GLY A 12 16.56 24.37 7.79
CA GLY A 12 17.14 24.02 9.09
C GLY A 12 18.46 24.76 9.34
N GLY A 13 18.89 24.80 10.61
CA GLY A 13 20.17 25.41 10.98
C GLY A 13 21.38 24.77 10.28
N GLN A 14 22.52 25.49 10.26
CA GLN A 14 23.74 25.11 9.52
C GLN A 14 24.18 23.64 9.69
N ASN A 15 23.95 23.05 10.86
CA ASN A 15 24.31 21.66 11.15
C ASN A 15 23.48 20.64 10.35
N VAL A 16 22.18 20.90 10.15
CA VAL A 16 21.25 20.00 9.43
C VAL A 16 21.55 19.97 7.93
N GLN A 17 22.02 21.08 7.36
CA GLN A 17 22.38 21.16 5.94
C GLN A 17 23.72 20.48 5.63
N LYS A 18 24.62 20.36 6.61
CA LYS A 18 25.95 19.77 6.42
C LYS A 18 25.95 18.24 6.49
N VAL A 19 24.99 17.64 7.21
CA VAL A 19 24.97 16.19 7.45
C VAL A 19 23.83 15.55 6.64
N SER A 20 24.14 14.51 5.86
CA SER A 20 23.16 13.72 5.10
C SER A 20 22.37 12.78 6.02
N THR A 21 21.47 13.33 6.83
CA THR A 21 20.70 12.59 7.85
C THR A 21 19.43 11.96 7.29
N ALA A 22 18.93 12.43 6.14
CA ALA A 22 17.70 11.94 5.54
C ALA A 22 17.90 10.58 4.85
N VAL A 23 16.94 9.68 5.04
CA VAL A 23 17.00 8.29 4.56
C VAL A 23 15.81 8.05 3.63
N ARG A 24 16.08 7.49 2.45
CA ARG A 24 15.08 6.97 1.52
C ARG A 24 15.25 5.46 1.41
N LEU A 25 14.17 4.73 1.58
CA LEU A 25 14.09 3.28 1.43
C LEU A 25 13.17 2.94 0.25
N ILE A 26 13.67 2.05 -0.62
CA ILE A 26 12.95 1.53 -1.79
C ILE A 26 12.83 0.02 -1.65
N HIS A 27 11.60 -0.47 -1.61
CA HIS A 27 11.28 -1.88 -1.61
C HIS A 27 11.06 -2.38 -3.05
N LYS A 28 12.13 -2.89 -3.66
CA LYS A 28 12.16 -3.39 -5.05
C LYS A 28 10.98 -4.29 -5.43
N PRO A 29 10.55 -5.30 -4.63
CA PRO A 29 9.51 -6.22 -5.09
C PRO A 29 8.10 -5.59 -5.08
N THR A 30 7.81 -4.62 -4.21
CA THR A 30 6.49 -3.94 -4.22
C THR A 30 6.50 -2.57 -4.91
N GLY A 31 7.67 -2.06 -5.27
CA GLY A 31 7.84 -0.70 -5.82
C GLY A 31 7.61 0.42 -4.80
N LEU A 32 7.43 0.10 -3.51
CA LEU A 32 7.13 1.11 -2.49
C LEU A 32 8.36 1.93 -2.13
N MET A 33 8.18 3.25 -2.10
CA MET A 33 9.18 4.20 -1.65
C MET A 33 8.73 4.88 -0.35
N VAL A 34 9.65 4.97 0.60
CA VAL A 34 9.47 5.66 1.88
C VAL A 34 10.67 6.55 2.13
N ALA A 35 10.45 7.74 2.68
CA ALA A 35 11.51 8.64 3.10
C ALA A 35 11.26 9.13 4.53
N ALA A 36 12.33 9.27 5.31
CA ALA A 36 12.32 9.80 6.66
C ALA A 36 13.44 10.82 6.83
N GLN A 37 13.09 12.00 7.35
CA GLN A 37 14.01 13.13 7.56
C GLN A 37 13.68 13.93 8.83
N THR A 38 12.88 13.36 9.72
CA THR A 38 12.33 14.03 10.90
C THR A 38 13.40 14.24 11.98
N GLU A 39 14.26 13.24 12.15
CA GLU A 39 15.22 13.20 13.25
C GLU A 39 16.59 13.74 12.86
N ARG A 40 17.31 14.23 13.87
CA ARG A 40 18.68 14.74 13.71
C ARG A 40 19.71 13.65 13.40
N PHE A 41 19.43 12.40 13.77
CA PHE A 41 20.36 11.29 13.57
C PHE A 41 19.89 10.35 12.47
N GLN A 42 20.83 9.97 11.59
CA GLN A 42 20.59 9.06 10.48
C GLN A 42 20.05 7.69 10.94
N GLU A 43 20.52 7.17 12.08
CA GLU A 43 20.04 5.88 12.60
C GLU A 43 18.57 5.91 13.01
N GLN A 44 18.12 7.01 13.62
CA GLN A 44 16.73 7.18 13.98
C GLN A 44 15.85 7.29 12.73
N ASN A 45 16.29 8.07 11.73
CA ASN A 45 15.61 8.14 10.44
C ASN A 45 15.57 6.76 9.73
N ARG A 46 16.61 5.93 9.86
CA ARG A 46 16.57 4.54 9.36
C ARG A 46 15.48 3.73 10.03
N LYS A 47 15.40 3.74 11.37
CA LYS A 47 14.38 3.00 12.13
C LYS A 47 12.97 3.44 11.73
N ILE A 48 12.73 4.75 11.69
CA ILE A 48 11.45 5.33 11.27
C ILE A 48 11.10 4.91 9.84
N ALA A 49 12.07 4.94 8.91
CA ALA A 49 11.83 4.54 7.53
C ALA A 49 11.47 3.05 7.41
N TYR A 50 12.05 2.18 8.23
CA TYR A 50 11.68 0.76 8.30
C TYR A 50 10.27 0.55 8.87
N ASP A 51 9.92 1.25 9.96
CA ASP A 51 8.60 1.15 10.58
C ASP A 51 7.49 1.63 9.61
N LEU A 52 7.72 2.76 8.94
CA LEU A 52 6.84 3.27 7.89
C LEU A 52 6.70 2.28 6.72
N LEU A 53 7.80 1.65 6.31
CA LEU A 53 7.76 0.67 5.23
C LEU A 53 6.96 -0.58 5.64
N ARG A 54 7.13 -1.05 6.89
CA ARG A 54 6.36 -2.16 7.44
C ARG A 54 4.86 -1.85 7.49
N ALA A 55 4.50 -0.65 7.94
CA ALA A 55 3.10 -0.21 7.97
C ALA A 55 2.47 -0.19 6.57
N LYS A 56 3.15 0.39 5.58
CA LYS A 56 2.67 0.40 4.19
C LYS A 56 2.55 -0.99 3.57
N LEU A 57 3.47 -1.89 3.89
CA LEU A 57 3.41 -3.29 3.43
C LEU A 57 2.24 -4.04 4.05
N TRP A 58 1.89 -3.74 5.29
CA TRP A 58 0.72 -4.30 5.96
C TRP A 58 -0.57 -3.81 5.31
N GLU A 59 -0.70 -2.49 5.14
CA GLU A 59 -1.86 -1.85 4.50
C GLU A 59 -2.12 -2.42 3.11
N LYS A 60 -1.06 -2.57 2.29
CA LYS A 60 -1.17 -3.18 0.95
C LYS A 60 -1.69 -4.62 0.99
N GLN A 61 -1.21 -5.42 1.94
CA GLN A 61 -1.68 -6.81 2.08
C GLN A 61 -3.14 -6.87 2.50
N GLU A 62 -3.57 -5.98 3.39
CA GLU A 62 -4.97 -5.95 3.83
C GLU A 62 -5.90 -5.51 2.69
N GLU A 63 -5.51 -4.50 1.92
CA GLU A 63 -6.25 -4.06 0.74
C GLU A 63 -6.38 -5.19 -0.31
N GLU A 64 -5.34 -6.00 -0.49
CA GLU A 64 -5.36 -7.14 -1.41
C GLU A 64 -6.29 -8.26 -0.95
N LYS A 65 -6.34 -8.53 0.37
CA LYS A 65 -7.32 -9.47 0.95
C LYS A 65 -8.74 -8.95 0.80
N GLU A 66 -8.98 -7.68 1.08
CA GLU A 66 -10.32 -7.08 0.94
C GLU A 66 -10.79 -7.13 -0.51
N LYS A 67 -9.94 -6.80 -1.48
CA LYS A 67 -10.26 -6.93 -2.91
C LYS A 67 -10.60 -8.36 -3.30
N THR A 68 -9.87 -9.32 -2.76
CA THR A 68 -10.11 -10.75 -3.01
C THR A 68 -11.48 -11.17 -2.46
N ILE A 69 -11.81 -10.77 -1.22
CA ILE A 69 -13.11 -11.05 -0.59
C ILE A 69 -14.26 -10.36 -1.33
N GLN A 70 -14.08 -9.10 -1.72
CA GLN A 70 -15.06 -8.36 -2.53
C GLN A 70 -15.28 -9.03 -3.89
N GLY A 71 -14.21 -9.51 -4.52
CA GLY A 71 -14.26 -10.32 -5.75
C GLY A 71 -15.17 -11.53 -5.58
N TYR A 72 -14.90 -12.38 -4.57
CA TYR A 72 -15.75 -13.55 -4.29
C TYR A 72 -17.21 -13.18 -4.00
N ARG A 73 -17.44 -12.12 -3.22
CA ARG A 73 -18.80 -11.65 -2.92
C ARG A 73 -19.54 -11.20 -4.18
N SER A 74 -18.86 -10.53 -5.11
CA SER A 74 -19.47 -10.08 -6.37
C SER A 74 -19.87 -11.26 -7.26
N VAL A 75 -19.02 -12.29 -7.36
CA VAL A 75 -19.31 -13.50 -8.15
C VAL A 75 -20.54 -14.23 -7.60
N ILE A 76 -20.63 -14.43 -6.28
CA ILE A 76 -21.77 -15.10 -5.65
C ILE A 76 -23.09 -14.35 -5.90
N ILE A 77 -23.06 -13.02 -5.88
CA ILE A 77 -24.26 -12.19 -6.14
C ILE A 77 -24.66 -12.27 -7.62
N LEU A 78 -23.69 -12.32 -8.55
CA LEU A 78 -23.95 -12.47 -9.98
C LEU A 78 -24.59 -13.82 -10.29
N ASP A 79 -24.05 -14.92 -9.76
CA ASP A 79 -24.58 -16.27 -9.97
C ASP A 79 -26.02 -16.41 -9.45
N GLY A 80 -26.28 -15.90 -8.24
CA GLY A 80 -27.63 -15.92 -7.65
C GLY A 80 -28.65 -15.05 -8.38
N ASN A 81 -28.22 -14.05 -9.16
CA ASN A 81 -29.10 -13.27 -10.05
C ASN A 81 -29.33 -14.00 -11.38
N LEU A 82 -28.31 -14.67 -11.93
CA LEU A 82 -28.43 -15.48 -13.14
C LEU A 82 -29.46 -16.59 -13.00
N GLU A 83 -29.41 -17.37 -11.90
CA GLU A 83 -30.39 -18.44 -11.63
C GLU A 83 -31.83 -17.93 -11.59
N LYS A 84 -32.05 -16.73 -11.04
CA LYS A 84 -33.37 -16.10 -10.99
C LYS A 84 -33.85 -15.68 -12.38
N VAL A 85 -32.95 -15.14 -13.21
CA VAL A 85 -33.28 -14.72 -14.59
C VAL A 85 -33.63 -15.93 -15.45
N THR A 86 -32.85 -17.02 -15.40
CA THR A 86 -33.18 -18.26 -16.13
C THR A 86 -34.50 -18.85 -15.66
N ALA A 87 -34.77 -18.91 -14.36
CA ALA A 87 -36.03 -19.41 -13.82
C ALA A 87 -37.25 -18.60 -14.31
N LEU A 88 -37.15 -17.26 -14.37
CA LEU A 88 -38.22 -16.40 -14.85
C LEU A 88 -38.49 -16.58 -16.34
N THR A 89 -37.43 -16.62 -17.15
CA THR A 89 -37.54 -16.76 -18.62
C THR A 89 -38.14 -18.13 -19.00
N SER A 90 -37.76 -19.19 -18.28
CA SER A 90 -38.26 -20.55 -18.50
C SER A 90 -39.76 -20.66 -18.19
N ARG A 91 -40.25 -19.93 -17.18
CA ARG A 91 -41.66 -19.89 -16.78
C ARG A 91 -42.54 -19.19 -17.81
N GLN A 92 -41.99 -18.28 -18.59
CA GLN A 92 -42.70 -17.50 -19.59
C GLN A 92 -42.88 -18.26 -20.92
N LEU A 93 -42.05 -19.27 -21.18
CA LEU A 93 -42.05 -20.08 -22.42
C LEU A 93 -42.94 -21.34 -22.35
N GLN A 94 -43.54 -21.64 -21.20
CA GLN A 94 -44.45 -22.79 -21.02
C GLN A 94 -45.94 -22.45 -21.20
N VAL A 95 -46.27 -21.37 -21.91
CA VAL A 95 -47.64 -20.97 -22.28
C VAL A 95 -47.73 -20.85 -23.80
#